data_AF-A0AA38FBU1-F1
#
_entry.id   AF-A0AA38FBU1-F1
#
_cell.length_a   1.000
_cell.length_b   1.000
_cell.length_c   1.000
_cell.angle_alpha   90.00
_cell.angle_beta   90.00
_cell.angle_gamma   90.00
#
_symmetry.space_group_name_H-M   'P 1'
#
loop_
_entity.id
_entity.type
_entity.pdbx_description
1 polymer ?
#
loop_
_entity_poly.entity_id
_entity_poly.type
_entity_poly.pdbx_seq_one_letter_code
_entity_poly.pdbx_strand_id
1 'polypeptide(L)'
;MYSTISLAAYRQAAAAAQNVNGEHQTRVPFPPPAGPNSAYLVLQEDAEEEDAKDEDVCCWGCCDYNRVRELPFPQDKCLTILYSSGSGQNQRTEQDRVYFIPVLGQSISSNCYYVVRAEGNHKGLLETCSTEEDMTSLCWCNCVYDVHPRPLQLGNQYQHIQVLLRKSKFTSNSIVSDGFPPNFLRRKGWRVTAKDLRGKHSRLSHVRGENASLRAQLPPFDFPIFQERPYVVVVGEWYCPFIFIKEVGTGLDDPKTQLMDSPFYKMELHKYWEEIHSVQVQAGEKDVSVNKTVRLEEGLLFGEEATEESRYEHGSVWFKGIEKQFGKLNGVRISWPIAKMKEDQGRNGSERGGDVRVEKSFSGTASATKFACYVVVE
;
A
#
# COMPACT_ATOMS: atom_id res chain seq x y z
N MET A 1 -1.52 -3.25 2.97
CA MET A 1 -2.23 -2.16 2.26
C MET A 1 -2.03 -0.86 3.02
N TYR A 2 -2.25 0.28 2.38
CA TYR A 2 -2.02 1.57 2.99
C TYR A 2 -3.28 2.43 3.05
N SER A 3 -3.62 2.88 4.26
CA SER A 3 -4.46 4.06 4.45
C SER A 3 -3.61 5.32 4.24
N THR A 4 -4.24 6.49 4.16
CA THR A 4 -3.51 7.75 4.09
C THR A 4 -3.74 8.62 5.32
N ILE A 5 -2.77 9.48 5.59
CA ILE A 5 -2.84 10.54 6.60
C ILE A 5 -2.15 11.78 6.03
N SER A 6 -2.65 12.97 6.32
CA SER A 6 -1.94 14.19 5.95
C SER A 6 -0.76 14.46 6.88
N LEU A 7 0.28 15.09 6.36
CA LEU A 7 1.47 15.44 7.13
C LEU A 7 1.11 16.39 8.29
N ALA A 8 0.24 17.38 8.07
CA ALA A 8 -0.31 18.24 9.10
C ALA A 8 -1.03 17.46 10.21
N ALA A 9 -1.93 16.54 9.87
CA ALA A 9 -2.65 15.74 10.87
C ALA A 9 -1.69 14.88 11.71
N TYR A 10 -0.67 14.29 11.07
CA TYR A 10 0.37 13.56 11.78
C TYR A 10 1.15 14.48 12.74
N ARG A 11 1.58 15.67 12.29
CA ARG A 11 2.32 16.65 13.11
C ARG A 11 1.50 17.12 14.30
N GLN A 12 0.23 17.42 14.11
CA GLN A 12 -0.69 17.80 15.18
C GLN A 12 -0.81 16.69 16.22
N ALA A 13 -1.00 15.44 15.79
CA ALA A 13 -1.06 14.29 16.68
C ALA A 13 0.27 14.08 17.44
N ALA A 14 1.40 14.24 16.76
CA ALA A 14 2.72 14.11 17.37
C ALA A 14 2.99 15.20 18.43
N ALA A 15 2.63 16.45 18.14
CA ALA A 15 2.77 17.58 19.07
C ALA A 15 1.87 17.43 20.30
N ALA A 16 0.61 17.05 20.09
CA ALA A 16 -0.35 16.83 21.17
C ALA A 16 0.16 15.80 22.18
N ALA A 17 0.79 14.73 21.69
CA ALA A 17 1.26 13.65 22.55
C ALA A 17 2.65 13.92 23.19
N GLN A 18 3.45 14.86 22.69
CA GLN A 18 4.63 15.37 23.39
C GLN A 18 4.25 16.20 24.64
N ASN A 19 3.15 16.97 24.56
CA ASN A 19 2.69 17.81 25.66
C ASN A 19 2.15 17.03 26.87
N VAL A 20 1.82 15.75 26.70
CA VAL A 20 1.28 14.90 27.77
C VAL A 20 2.37 14.25 28.63
N ASN A 21 3.57 14.03 28.09
CA ASN A 21 4.56 13.15 28.73
C ASN A 21 5.75 13.86 29.42
N GLY A 22 5.91 15.18 29.31
CA GLY A 22 6.90 15.94 30.10
C GLY A 22 8.39 15.56 29.95
N GLU A 23 8.74 14.55 29.15
CA GLU A 23 10.10 14.09 28.91
C GLU A 23 10.52 14.25 27.43
N HIS A 24 11.80 14.57 27.24
CA HIS A 24 12.46 14.66 25.94
C HIS A 24 12.33 13.33 25.16
N GLN A 25 11.67 13.38 24.00
CA GLN A 25 11.69 12.36 22.93
C GLN A 25 11.15 10.96 23.26
N THR A 26 10.07 10.82 24.03
CA THR A 26 9.30 9.56 23.99
C THR A 26 8.47 9.51 22.70
N ARG A 27 8.87 8.62 21.79
CA ARG A 27 8.21 8.30 20.52
C ARG A 27 6.75 7.93 20.76
N VAL A 28 5.84 8.84 20.48
CA VAL A 28 4.40 8.60 20.60
C VAL A 28 4.03 7.52 19.58
N PRO A 29 3.46 6.37 19.99
CA PRO A 29 3.04 5.36 19.05
C PRO A 29 1.81 5.90 18.32
N PHE A 30 2.00 6.34 17.08
CA PHE A 30 0.90 6.41 16.13
C PHE A 30 0.73 4.98 15.59
N PRO A 31 -0.26 4.20 16.09
CA PRO A 31 -0.38 2.80 15.73
C PRO A 31 -0.65 2.66 14.22
N PRO A 32 -0.31 1.53 13.60
CA PRO A 32 -0.76 1.23 12.25
C PRO A 32 -2.30 1.34 12.13
N PRO A 33 -2.84 1.57 10.91
CA PRO A 33 -4.28 1.57 10.69
C PRO A 33 -4.90 0.21 11.08
N ALA A 34 -6.21 0.16 11.25
CA ALA A 34 -6.89 -1.12 11.41
C ALA A 34 -6.59 -2.08 10.24
N GLY A 35 -6.45 -3.37 10.56
CA GLY A 35 -6.16 -4.43 9.60
C GLY A 35 -4.73 -5.00 9.69
N PRO A 36 -4.53 -6.29 9.37
CA PRO A 36 -3.23 -6.96 9.47
C PRO A 36 -2.27 -6.45 8.40
N ASN A 37 -1.00 -6.19 8.71
CA ASN A 37 0.00 -5.65 7.75
C ASN A 37 -0.44 -4.34 7.06
N SER A 38 -1.19 -3.49 7.77
CA SER A 38 -1.55 -2.15 7.32
C SER A 38 -0.41 -1.15 7.60
N ALA A 39 -0.38 -0.04 6.88
CA ALA A 39 0.50 1.10 7.14
C ALA A 39 -0.15 2.40 6.64
N TYR A 40 0.46 3.55 6.95
CA TYR A 40 0.03 4.85 6.43
C TYR A 40 0.95 5.31 5.29
N LEU A 41 0.37 5.84 4.21
CA LEU A 41 1.06 6.78 3.32
C LEU A 41 0.80 8.20 3.84
N VAL A 42 1.86 8.98 3.97
CA VAL A 42 1.79 10.40 4.33
C VAL A 42 1.64 11.22 3.07
N LEU A 43 0.60 12.04 3.00
CA LEU A 43 0.37 12.96 1.90
C LEU A 43 0.70 14.38 2.35
N GLN A 44 1.36 15.16 1.50
CA GLN A 44 1.61 16.58 1.76
C GLN A 44 0.56 17.41 1.02
N GLU A 45 -0.26 18.15 1.78
CA GLU A 45 -1.33 18.97 1.21
C GLU A 45 -0.79 20.28 0.60
N ASP A 46 -1.47 20.79 -0.43
CA ASP A 46 -1.07 22.01 -1.16
C ASP A 46 -0.92 23.23 -0.22
N ALA A 47 -1.78 23.35 0.81
CA ALA A 47 -1.71 24.44 1.77
C ALA A 47 -0.39 24.45 2.57
N GLU A 48 0.17 23.29 2.87
CA GLU A 48 1.48 23.19 3.53
C GLU A 48 2.63 23.65 2.61
N GLU A 49 2.45 23.57 1.29
CA GLU A 49 3.42 24.12 0.34
C GLU A 49 3.32 25.63 0.21
N GLU A 50 2.13 26.21 0.38
CA GLU A 50 1.93 27.66 0.39
C GLU A 50 2.50 28.27 1.68
N ASP A 51 2.19 27.68 2.84
CA ASP A 51 2.75 28.10 4.13
C ASP A 51 4.29 28.00 4.14
N ALA A 52 4.87 26.94 3.57
CA ALA A 52 6.32 26.79 3.45
C ALA A 52 6.96 27.83 2.50
N LYS A 53 6.22 28.34 1.51
CA LYS A 53 6.67 29.43 0.63
C LYS A 53 6.62 30.78 1.34
N ASP A 54 5.63 30.98 2.21
CA ASP A 54 5.42 32.22 2.95
C ASP A 54 6.32 32.33 4.20
N GLU A 55 6.65 31.22 4.87
CA GLU A 55 7.59 31.20 6.01
C GLU A 55 9.04 31.51 5.60
N ASP A 56 9.44 31.19 4.36
CA ASP A 56 10.75 31.50 3.80
C ASP A 56 10.74 32.90 3.09
N VAL A 57 10.40 33.99 3.81
CA VAL A 57 10.59 35.37 3.30
C VAL A 57 12.09 35.63 3.11
N CYS A 58 12.55 35.63 1.85
CA CYS A 58 13.97 35.64 1.51
C CYS A 58 14.37 36.90 0.74
N CYS A 59 15.29 37.70 1.28
CA CYS A 59 16.04 38.66 0.48
C CYS A 59 16.98 37.89 -0.48
N TRP A 60 16.98 38.26 -1.78
CA TRP A 60 17.91 37.74 -2.81
C TRP A 60 17.68 36.32 -3.36
N GLY A 61 16.48 35.74 -3.23
CA GLY A 61 16.05 34.60 -4.08
C GLY A 61 16.78 33.26 -3.87
N CYS A 62 17.42 33.04 -2.73
CA CYS A 62 18.24 31.84 -2.45
C CYS A 62 17.52 30.76 -1.61
N CYS A 63 16.23 30.87 -1.35
CA CYS A 63 15.51 29.93 -0.49
C CYS A 63 15.16 28.62 -1.22
N ASP A 64 15.37 27.50 -0.51
CA ASP A 64 15.15 26.13 -0.98
C ASP A 64 13.76 25.68 -0.52
N TYR A 65 12.72 26.27 -1.14
CA TYR A 65 11.30 26.14 -0.77
C TYR A 65 10.78 24.69 -0.68
N ASN A 66 11.53 23.75 -1.26
CA ASN A 66 11.15 22.34 -1.33
C ASN A 66 11.87 21.48 -0.29
N ARG A 67 12.62 22.08 0.64
CA ARG A 67 13.43 21.33 1.59
C ARG A 67 12.57 20.63 2.65
N VAL A 68 12.70 19.31 2.72
CA VAL A 68 12.10 18.50 3.77
C VAL A 68 13.01 18.53 4.99
N ARG A 69 12.48 19.03 6.12
CA ARG A 69 13.25 19.24 7.37
C ARG A 69 12.93 18.21 8.46
N GLU A 70 11.85 17.44 8.29
CA GLU A 70 11.26 16.59 9.32
C GLU A 70 10.90 15.20 8.80
N LEU A 71 10.58 14.30 9.74
CA LEU A 71 10.02 12.97 9.48
C LEU A 71 8.58 12.91 9.97
N PRO A 72 7.74 12.03 9.40
CA PRO A 72 8.01 11.11 8.29
C PRO A 72 8.10 11.83 6.93
N PHE A 73 8.69 11.17 5.94
CA PHE A 73 8.69 11.69 4.58
C PHE A 73 7.32 11.53 3.89
N PRO A 74 6.91 12.47 3.02
CA PRO A 74 5.70 12.35 2.21
C PRO A 74 5.88 11.29 1.10
N GLN A 75 4.84 10.49 0.85
CA GLN A 75 4.80 9.39 -0.12
C GLN A 75 4.23 9.79 -1.49
N ASP A 76 3.58 10.95 -1.57
CA ASP A 76 3.09 11.57 -2.81
C ASP A 76 4.15 12.45 -3.49
N LYS A 77 5.40 12.41 -3.03
CA LYS A 77 6.53 13.17 -3.58
C LYS A 77 7.69 12.26 -3.98
N CYS A 78 8.40 12.67 -5.03
CA CYS A 78 9.74 12.18 -5.35
C CYS A 78 10.77 12.96 -4.54
N LEU A 79 11.55 12.26 -3.71
CA LEU A 79 12.55 12.89 -2.86
C LEU A 79 13.92 12.88 -3.52
N THR A 80 14.62 14.01 -3.46
CA THR A 80 16.01 14.14 -3.88
C THR A 80 16.89 14.25 -2.65
N ILE A 81 17.72 13.24 -2.42
CA ILE A 81 18.73 13.26 -1.37
C ILE A 81 19.92 14.07 -1.87
N LEU A 82 20.35 15.04 -1.07
CA LEU A 82 21.45 15.95 -1.38
C LEU A 82 22.57 15.77 -0.36
N TYR A 83 23.75 15.40 -0.83
CA TYR A 83 24.95 15.33 -0.01
C TYR A 83 26.03 16.24 -0.58
N SER A 84 26.39 17.29 0.17
CA SER A 84 27.48 18.19 -0.20
C SER A 84 28.75 17.83 0.55
N SER A 85 29.85 17.66 -0.17
CA SER A 85 31.20 17.42 0.38
C SER A 85 32.20 18.44 -0.17
N GLY A 86 33.32 18.62 0.53
CA GLY A 86 34.33 19.65 0.21
C GLY A 86 33.99 21.03 0.76
N SER A 87 34.88 22.00 0.52
CA SER A 87 34.75 23.38 0.98
C SER A 87 35.15 24.38 -0.11
N GLY A 88 34.52 25.55 -0.12
CA GLY A 88 34.82 26.61 -1.08
C GLY A 88 34.56 26.19 -2.53
N GLN A 89 35.51 26.47 -3.43
CA GLN A 89 35.39 26.14 -4.86
C GLN A 89 35.36 24.64 -5.17
N ASN A 90 35.76 23.78 -4.24
CA ASN A 90 35.78 22.31 -4.41
C ASN A 90 34.51 21.62 -3.88
N GLN A 91 33.47 22.39 -3.55
CA GLN A 91 32.21 21.83 -3.07
C GLN A 91 31.54 21.02 -4.19
N ARG A 92 31.28 19.75 -3.94
CA ARG A 92 30.51 18.86 -4.82
C ARG A 92 29.22 18.46 -4.13
N THR A 93 28.12 18.48 -4.86
CA THR A 93 26.83 18.00 -4.36
C THR A 93 26.39 16.78 -5.16
N GLU A 94 26.37 15.64 -4.49
CA GLU A 94 25.80 14.40 -5.01
C GLU A 94 24.28 14.42 -4.82
N GLN A 95 23.56 13.86 -5.78
CA GLN A 95 22.11 13.83 -5.81
C GLN A 95 21.61 12.43 -6.12
N ASP A 96 20.67 11.93 -5.32
CA ASP A 96 20.02 10.64 -5.54
C ASP A 96 18.50 10.81 -5.41
N ARG A 97 17.76 10.49 -6.48
CA ARG A 97 16.30 10.58 -6.47
C ARG A 97 15.67 9.24 -6.14
N VAL A 98 14.79 9.24 -5.13
CA VAL A 98 14.19 8.03 -4.57
C VAL A 98 12.75 8.25 -4.11
N TYR A 99 12.03 7.15 -3.96
CA TYR A 99 10.74 7.09 -3.25
C TYR A 99 10.92 6.31 -1.96
N PHE A 100 10.33 6.81 -0.89
CA PHE A 100 10.33 6.14 0.42
C PHE A 100 8.94 5.59 0.68
N ILE A 101 8.78 4.26 0.63
CA ILE A 101 7.53 3.57 0.89
C ILE A 101 7.59 2.97 2.30
N PRO A 102 6.72 3.36 3.25
CA PRO A 102 6.75 2.87 4.62
C PRO A 102 6.63 1.34 4.68
N VAL A 103 7.40 0.68 5.55
CA VAL A 103 7.34 -0.78 5.72
C VAL A 103 5.99 -1.18 6.34
N LEU A 104 5.35 -2.21 5.79
CA LEU A 104 4.05 -2.72 6.27
C LEU A 104 4.12 -3.18 7.73
N GLY A 105 3.04 -2.97 8.49
CA GLY A 105 2.92 -3.40 9.89
C GLY A 105 3.77 -2.62 10.88
N GLN A 106 4.57 -1.65 10.42
CA GLN A 106 5.34 -0.76 11.28
C GLN A 106 4.56 0.53 11.55
N SER A 107 4.74 1.09 12.75
CA SER A 107 4.26 2.45 13.03
C SER A 107 4.92 3.43 12.07
N ILE A 108 4.20 4.47 11.65
CA ILE A 108 4.74 5.56 10.84
C ILE A 108 5.93 6.26 11.53
N SER A 109 5.93 6.28 12.86
CA SER A 109 7.03 6.83 13.68
C SER A 109 8.30 5.98 13.63
N SER A 110 8.22 4.74 13.12
CA SER A 110 9.37 3.84 12.93
C SER A 110 10.42 4.42 11.98
N ASN A 111 9.97 5.29 11.06
CA ASN A 111 10.74 5.84 9.93
C ASN A 111 11.48 4.75 9.15
N CYS A 112 10.88 3.56 9.06
CA CYS A 112 11.39 2.42 8.30
C CYS A 112 10.72 2.37 6.94
N TYR A 113 11.53 2.34 5.88
CA TYR A 113 11.07 2.43 4.50
C TYR A 113 11.71 1.37 3.61
N TYR A 114 10.96 0.92 2.61
CA TYR A 114 11.52 0.46 1.35
C TYR A 114 11.96 1.70 0.54
N VAL A 115 13.19 1.72 0.05
CA VAL A 115 13.71 2.85 -0.74
C VAL A 115 13.79 2.43 -2.19
N VAL A 116 13.04 3.09 -3.07
CA VAL A 116 12.95 2.78 -4.50
C VAL A 116 13.71 3.82 -5.31
N ARG A 117 14.57 3.38 -6.23
CA ARG A 117 15.27 4.27 -7.18
C ARG A 117 14.29 4.94 -8.14
N ALA A 118 14.34 6.27 -8.25
CA ALA A 118 13.46 7.04 -9.13
C ALA A 118 14.03 7.27 -10.55
N GLU A 119 15.33 7.01 -10.74
CA GLU A 119 16.06 7.30 -11.98
C GLU A 119 17.20 6.32 -12.26
N GLY A 120 17.81 6.46 -13.44
CA GLY A 120 18.92 5.62 -13.90
C GLY A 120 18.50 4.21 -14.34
N ASN A 121 19.49 3.32 -14.43
CA ASN A 121 19.31 1.94 -14.91
C ASN A 121 18.58 1.05 -13.89
N HIS A 122 18.59 1.44 -12.61
CA HIS A 122 17.95 0.71 -11.52
C HIS A 122 16.58 1.29 -11.13
N LYS A 123 16.02 2.18 -11.95
CA LYS A 123 14.73 2.81 -11.70
C LYS A 123 13.64 1.75 -11.44
N GLY A 124 12.83 1.97 -10.41
CA GLY A 124 11.76 1.03 -10.02
C GLY A 124 12.21 -0.12 -9.11
N LEU A 125 13.52 -0.28 -8.87
CA LEU A 125 14.07 -1.30 -7.98
C LEU A 125 14.33 -0.76 -6.57
N LEU A 126 14.34 -1.66 -5.59
CA LEU A 126 14.57 -1.34 -4.19
C LEU A 126 16.07 -1.38 -3.87
N GLU A 127 16.52 -0.40 -3.12
CA GLU A 127 17.80 -0.42 -2.43
C GLU A 127 17.85 -1.58 -1.43
N THR A 128 19.02 -2.21 -1.31
CA THR A 128 19.26 -3.28 -0.34
C THR A 128 20.51 -2.98 0.45
N CYS A 129 20.47 -3.18 1.76
CA CYS A 129 21.67 -3.07 2.59
C CYS A 129 22.67 -4.16 2.19
N SER A 130 23.94 -3.77 2.12
CA SER A 130 25.07 -4.70 2.08
C SER A 130 25.27 -5.37 3.44
N THR A 131 26.04 -6.45 3.47
CA THR A 131 26.39 -7.18 4.70
C THR A 131 27.91 -7.12 4.95
N GLU A 132 28.39 -7.80 5.99
CA GLU A 132 29.82 -7.95 6.22
C GLU A 132 30.54 -8.71 5.09
N GLU A 133 29.84 -9.59 4.36
CA GLU A 133 30.40 -10.32 3.20
C GLU A 133 30.74 -9.38 2.03
N ASP A 134 30.04 -8.24 1.95
CA ASP A 134 30.27 -7.20 0.94
C ASP A 134 31.33 -6.17 1.39
N MET A 135 32.01 -6.43 2.51
CA MET A 135 33.06 -5.58 3.05
C MET A 135 34.44 -6.14 2.68
N THR A 136 35.32 -5.27 2.19
CA THR A 136 36.76 -5.60 2.07
C THR A 136 37.55 -4.76 3.06
N SER A 137 38.34 -5.44 3.89
CA SER A 137 39.33 -4.79 4.74
C SER A 137 40.57 -4.43 3.90
N LEU A 138 40.83 -3.13 3.77
CA LEU A 138 42.08 -2.60 3.24
C LEU A 138 42.94 -2.09 4.40
N CYS A 139 44.24 -1.92 4.16
CA CYS A 139 45.30 -1.72 5.18
C CYS A 139 45.03 -0.60 6.23
N TRP A 140 44.06 0.30 6.01
CA TRP A 140 43.71 1.40 6.92
C TRP A 140 42.21 1.70 7.04
N CYS A 141 41.34 0.97 6.33
CA CYS A 141 39.90 1.18 6.41
C CYS A 141 39.13 -0.04 5.89
N ASN A 142 37.90 -0.18 6.37
CA ASN A 142 36.97 -1.12 5.79
C ASN A 142 36.14 -0.42 4.70
N CYS A 143 36.10 -1.01 3.50
CA CYS A 143 35.30 -0.54 2.39
C CYS A 143 34.08 -1.45 2.22
N VAL A 144 32.89 -0.90 2.39
CA VAL A 144 31.62 -1.59 2.12
C VAL A 144 31.21 -1.31 0.68
N TYR A 145 31.09 -2.36 -0.12
CA TYR A 145 30.57 -2.28 -1.49
C TYR A 145 29.05 -2.33 -1.47
N ASP A 146 28.42 -1.43 -2.22
CA ASP A 146 26.97 -1.36 -2.28
C ASP A 146 26.43 -2.52 -3.13
N VAL A 147 25.45 -3.24 -2.60
CA VAL A 147 24.74 -4.25 -3.37
C VAL A 147 23.81 -3.56 -4.38
N HIS A 148 23.70 -4.12 -5.59
CA HIS A 148 22.85 -3.57 -6.63
C HIS A 148 21.37 -3.59 -6.20
N PRO A 149 20.59 -2.54 -6.53
CA PRO A 149 19.16 -2.52 -6.29
C PRO A 149 18.45 -3.68 -7.00
N ARG A 150 17.41 -4.21 -6.36
CA ARG A 150 16.68 -5.40 -6.82
C ARG A 150 15.18 -5.30 -6.52
N PRO A 151 14.32 -6.12 -7.17
CA PRO A 151 12.89 -6.15 -6.84
C PRO A 151 12.62 -6.49 -5.37
N LEU A 152 11.39 -6.25 -4.93
CA LEU A 152 10.96 -6.63 -3.58
C LEU A 152 11.16 -8.14 -3.37
N GLN A 153 11.84 -8.49 -2.28
CA GLN A 153 12.02 -9.86 -1.81
C GLN A 153 11.36 -9.97 -0.44
N LEU A 154 10.22 -10.66 -0.39
CA LEU A 154 9.46 -10.78 0.84
C LEU A 154 10.27 -11.52 1.91
N GLY A 155 10.31 -10.95 3.12
CA GLY A 155 11.12 -11.46 4.22
C GLY A 155 12.57 -10.97 4.21
N ASN A 156 13.04 -10.31 3.15
CA ASN A 156 14.38 -9.74 3.12
C ASN A 156 14.43 -8.43 3.95
N GLN A 157 14.81 -8.57 5.22
CA GLN A 157 14.93 -7.45 6.15
C GLN A 157 16.01 -6.43 5.75
N TYR A 158 16.98 -6.80 4.91
CA TYR A 158 18.00 -5.87 4.40
C TYR A 158 17.42 -4.84 3.41
N GLN A 159 16.19 -5.03 2.91
CA GLN A 159 15.48 -4.02 2.12
C GLN A 159 14.74 -2.97 2.98
N HIS A 160 14.78 -3.11 4.32
CA HIS A 160 14.17 -2.15 5.23
C HIS A 160 15.23 -1.18 5.77
N ILE A 161 15.07 0.10 5.45
CA ILE A 161 16.02 1.15 5.82
C ILE A 161 15.35 2.11 6.80
N GLN A 162 15.96 2.29 7.97
CA GLN A 162 15.50 3.25 8.96
C GLN A 162 16.19 4.60 8.75
N VAL A 163 15.39 5.66 8.61
CA VAL A 163 15.88 7.04 8.52
C VAL A 163 15.85 7.70 9.89
N LEU A 164 16.92 8.43 10.22
CA LEU A 164 17.06 9.19 11.45
C LEU A 164 17.36 10.66 11.15
N LEU A 165 16.73 11.54 11.91
CA LEU A 165 16.99 12.98 11.88
C LEU A 165 17.94 13.37 13.03
N ARG A 166 19.07 14.00 12.72
CA ARG A 166 20.07 14.49 13.68
C ARG A 166 20.46 15.93 13.34
N LYS A 167 20.22 16.89 14.25
CA LYS A 167 20.59 18.31 14.07
C LYS A 167 20.17 18.87 12.70
N SER A 168 18.91 18.62 12.32
CA SER A 168 18.29 19.06 11.05
C SER A 168 18.89 18.48 9.76
N LYS A 169 19.60 17.35 9.88
CA LYS A 169 20.11 16.56 8.75
C LYS A 169 19.82 15.08 8.96
N PHE A 170 19.74 14.32 7.87
CA PHE A 170 19.37 12.93 7.94
C PHE A 170 20.59 12.00 7.87
N THR A 171 20.37 10.77 8.33
CA THR A 171 21.26 9.61 8.19
C THR A 171 20.37 8.37 8.17
N SER A 172 20.84 7.27 7.58
CA SER A 172 20.09 6.01 7.63
C SER A 172 20.89 4.88 8.26
N ASN A 173 20.17 3.94 8.87
CA ASN A 173 20.68 2.66 9.35
C ASN A 173 19.90 1.52 8.68
N SER A 174 20.49 0.33 8.63
CA SER A 174 19.69 -0.88 8.41
C SER A 174 18.91 -1.20 9.68
N ILE A 175 17.78 -1.89 9.54
CA ILE A 175 17.09 -2.46 10.70
C ILE A 175 17.81 -3.70 11.24
N VAL A 176 18.64 -4.34 10.41
CA VAL A 176 19.45 -5.51 10.76
C VAL A 176 20.83 -5.02 11.20
N SER A 177 21.38 -5.59 12.27
CA SER A 177 22.59 -5.07 12.92
C SER A 177 23.86 -5.15 12.06
N ASP A 178 23.95 -6.15 11.19
CA ASP A 178 25.04 -6.39 10.24
C ASP A 178 24.78 -5.74 8.86
N GLY A 179 23.66 -5.03 8.72
CA GLY A 179 23.27 -4.39 7.48
C GLY A 179 23.85 -2.98 7.33
N PHE A 180 24.44 -2.71 6.16
CA PHE A 180 24.97 -1.41 5.77
C PHE A 180 24.13 -0.82 4.63
N PRO A 181 23.38 0.28 4.85
CA PRO A 181 22.66 0.92 3.76
C PRO A 181 23.59 1.37 2.62
N PRO A 182 23.07 1.50 1.38
CA PRO A 182 23.83 2.06 0.27
C PRO A 182 24.49 3.39 0.62
N ASN A 183 25.57 3.71 -0.07
CA ASN A 183 26.52 4.73 0.32
C ASN A 183 25.86 6.11 0.49
N PHE A 184 24.96 6.48 -0.42
CA PHE A 184 24.22 7.74 -0.36
C PHE A 184 23.26 7.84 0.85
N LEU A 185 22.81 6.72 1.41
CA LEU A 185 21.93 6.66 2.60
C LEU A 185 22.72 6.55 3.91
N ARG A 186 23.80 5.76 3.95
CA ARG A 186 24.61 5.56 5.18
C ARG A 186 25.50 6.75 5.53
N ARG A 187 25.86 7.59 4.55
CA ARG A 187 26.61 8.83 4.82
C ARG A 187 25.81 9.71 5.77
N LYS A 188 26.48 10.38 6.69
CA LYS A 188 25.83 11.24 7.68
C LYS A 188 25.63 12.64 7.13
N GLY A 189 24.47 13.23 7.40
CA GLY A 189 24.26 14.66 7.22
C GLY A 189 23.71 15.05 5.84
N TRP A 190 23.07 14.13 5.12
CA TRP A 190 22.38 14.48 3.88
C TRP A 190 21.09 15.27 4.16
N ARG A 191 20.67 16.04 3.17
CA ARG A 191 19.43 16.84 3.16
C ARG A 191 18.47 16.26 2.13
N VAL A 192 17.21 16.64 2.20
CA VAL A 192 16.18 16.20 1.26
C VAL A 192 15.44 17.39 0.70
N THR A 193 15.15 17.34 -0.58
CA THR A 193 14.11 18.18 -1.21
C THR A 193 13.02 17.31 -1.81
N ALA A 194 11.78 17.77 -1.73
CA ALA A 194 10.62 17.10 -2.32
C ALA A 194 10.26 17.73 -3.67
N LYS A 195 9.82 16.90 -4.61
CA LYS A 195 9.19 17.35 -5.85
C LYS A 195 7.97 16.50 -6.12
N ASP A 196 6.95 17.10 -6.72
CA ASP A 196 5.75 16.37 -7.09
C ASP A 196 6.03 15.16 -7.96
N LEU A 197 5.19 14.14 -7.78
CA LEU A 197 5.10 13.03 -8.71
C LEU A 197 4.75 13.57 -10.11
N ARG A 198 5.54 13.17 -11.11
CA ARG A 198 5.25 13.46 -12.52
C ARG A 198 4.27 12.43 -13.05
N GLY A 199 3.34 12.85 -13.91
CA GLY A 199 2.41 11.95 -14.62
C GLY A 199 0.98 11.98 -14.09
N LYS A 200 0.19 10.96 -14.45
CA LYS A 200 -1.27 10.89 -14.20
C LYS A 200 -1.68 10.71 -12.73
N HIS A 201 -0.72 10.45 -11.85
CA HIS A 201 -0.93 10.17 -10.42
C HIS A 201 -0.34 11.26 -9.52
N SER A 202 -0.32 12.51 -10.00
CA SER A 202 0.27 13.63 -9.27
C SER A 202 -0.41 13.94 -7.94
N ARG A 203 -1.60 13.40 -7.67
CA ARG A 203 -2.32 13.56 -6.41
C ARG A 203 -3.02 12.27 -6.01
N LEU A 204 -2.70 11.75 -4.84
CA LEU A 204 -3.43 10.65 -4.21
C LEU A 204 -4.60 11.24 -3.42
N SER A 205 -5.79 10.65 -3.51
CA SER A 205 -6.93 11.04 -2.67
C SER A 205 -6.78 10.47 -1.26
N HIS A 206 -7.40 11.09 -0.26
CA HIS A 206 -7.41 10.49 1.08
C HIS A 206 -8.25 9.22 1.13
N VAL A 207 -7.69 8.14 1.69
CA VAL A 207 -8.38 6.86 1.92
C VAL A 207 -8.16 6.43 3.37
N ARG A 208 -9.23 6.06 4.07
CA ARG A 208 -9.18 5.80 5.52
C ARG A 208 -8.81 4.37 5.88
N GLY A 209 -8.85 3.45 4.92
CA GLY A 209 -8.71 2.02 5.15
C GLY A 209 -10.06 1.37 5.44
N GLU A 210 -10.06 0.35 6.28
CA GLU A 210 -11.26 -0.40 6.65
C GLU A 210 -12.21 0.43 7.49
N ASN A 211 -13.50 0.37 7.17
CA ASN A 211 -14.57 0.86 8.04
C ASN A 211 -15.24 -0.33 8.74
N ALA A 212 -14.67 -0.77 9.86
CA ALA A 212 -15.15 -1.91 10.63
C ALA A 212 -16.63 -1.79 11.05
N SER A 213 -17.10 -0.58 11.37
CA SER A 213 -18.50 -0.35 11.76
C SER A 213 -19.46 -0.54 10.59
N LEU A 214 -19.09 -0.07 9.40
CA LEU A 214 -19.88 -0.24 8.18
C LEU A 214 -19.81 -1.70 7.68
N ARG A 215 -18.63 -2.32 7.74
CA ARG A 215 -18.44 -3.73 7.40
C ARG A 215 -19.26 -4.66 8.30
N ALA A 216 -19.36 -4.37 9.60
CA ALA A 216 -20.18 -5.17 10.52
C ALA A 216 -21.69 -5.09 10.22
N GLN A 217 -22.14 -4.08 9.47
CA GLN A 217 -23.53 -3.92 9.07
C GLN A 217 -23.83 -4.69 7.78
N LEU A 218 -25.09 -5.09 7.62
CA LEU A 218 -25.58 -5.60 6.35
C LEU A 218 -25.84 -4.43 5.40
N PRO A 219 -25.58 -4.58 4.08
CA PRO A 219 -25.99 -3.57 3.11
C PRO A 219 -27.51 -3.35 3.19
N PRO A 220 -27.99 -2.12 2.92
CA PRO A 220 -29.43 -1.87 2.79
C PRO A 220 -30.10 -2.90 1.87
N PHE A 221 -31.18 -3.50 2.37
CA PHE A 221 -31.99 -4.47 1.65
C PHE A 221 -33.30 -3.82 1.20
N ASP A 222 -33.20 -2.63 0.63
CA ASP A 222 -34.31 -1.76 0.22
C ASP A 222 -34.32 -1.51 -1.30
N PHE A 223 -33.88 -2.49 -2.08
CA PHE A 223 -33.92 -2.43 -3.54
C PHE A 223 -35.14 -3.20 -4.10
N PRO A 224 -35.77 -2.71 -5.18
CA PRO A 224 -36.81 -3.46 -5.87
C PRO A 224 -36.24 -4.79 -6.38
N ILE A 225 -37.02 -5.88 -6.30
CA ILE A 225 -36.66 -7.24 -6.82
C ILE A 225 -36.44 -7.24 -8.36
N PHE A 226 -36.55 -6.09 -9.02
CA PHE A 226 -36.34 -5.87 -10.45
C PHE A 226 -35.08 -5.05 -10.76
N GLN A 227 -34.27 -4.69 -9.77
CA GLN A 227 -33.05 -3.91 -10.00
C GLN A 227 -31.94 -4.84 -10.51
N GLU A 228 -31.43 -4.57 -11.72
CA GLU A 228 -30.37 -5.35 -12.37
C GLU A 228 -29.00 -5.23 -11.69
N ARG A 229 -28.80 -4.23 -10.81
CA ARG A 229 -27.55 -4.00 -10.10
C ARG A 229 -27.79 -3.84 -8.60
N PRO A 230 -27.16 -4.66 -7.75
CA PRO A 230 -27.30 -4.52 -6.32
C PRO A 230 -26.67 -3.21 -5.84
N TYR A 231 -27.17 -2.70 -4.71
CA TYR A 231 -26.55 -1.57 -4.03
C TYR A 231 -25.19 -2.01 -3.47
N VAL A 232 -24.12 -1.41 -3.98
CA VAL A 232 -22.75 -1.71 -3.58
C VAL A 232 -22.29 -0.73 -2.52
N VAL A 233 -21.91 -1.25 -1.36
CA VAL A 233 -21.36 -0.48 -0.25
C VAL A 233 -19.84 -0.63 -0.25
N VAL A 234 -19.10 0.46 -0.35
CA VAL A 234 -17.64 0.42 -0.17
C VAL A 234 -17.34 0.42 1.33
N VAL A 235 -16.85 -0.71 1.85
CA VAL A 235 -16.57 -0.90 3.29
C VAL A 235 -15.08 -0.75 3.62
N GLY A 236 -14.23 -0.61 2.62
CA GLY A 236 -12.82 -0.26 2.80
C GLY A 236 -12.15 0.24 1.54
N GLU A 237 -11.21 1.16 1.70
CA GLU A 237 -10.42 1.72 0.60
C GLU A 237 -8.97 1.90 1.02
N TRP A 238 -8.05 1.47 0.17
CA TRP A 238 -6.61 1.57 0.41
C TRP A 238 -5.84 1.85 -0.87
N TYR A 239 -4.57 2.19 -0.71
CA TYR A 239 -3.58 2.11 -1.77
C TYR A 239 -2.63 0.93 -1.58
N CYS A 240 -2.16 0.40 -2.70
CA CYS A 240 -1.08 -0.57 -2.76
C CYS A 240 0.02 -0.05 -3.69
N PRO A 241 1.22 0.26 -3.16
CA PRO A 241 2.37 0.60 -3.98
C PRO A 241 2.73 -0.50 -4.97
N PHE A 242 3.20 -0.12 -6.15
CA PHE A 242 3.52 -1.05 -7.25
C PHE A 242 4.54 -2.12 -6.87
N ILE A 243 5.44 -1.87 -5.89
CA ILE A 243 6.44 -2.86 -5.44
C ILE A 243 5.81 -4.18 -4.96
N PHE A 244 4.53 -4.18 -4.57
CA PHE A 244 3.80 -5.35 -4.11
C PHE A 244 2.97 -6.05 -5.21
N ILE A 245 2.83 -5.43 -6.38
CA ILE A 245 1.98 -5.90 -7.49
C ILE A 245 2.85 -6.05 -8.74
N LYS A 246 2.81 -7.23 -9.37
CA LYS A 246 3.41 -7.42 -10.69
C LYS A 246 2.32 -7.73 -11.70
N GLU A 247 2.13 -6.85 -12.66
CA GLU A 247 1.35 -7.13 -13.85
C GLU A 247 2.17 -8.00 -14.82
N VAL A 248 1.50 -8.89 -15.53
CA VAL A 248 2.10 -9.73 -16.57
C VAL A 248 1.27 -9.68 -17.84
N GLY A 249 1.95 -9.55 -18.97
CA GLY A 249 1.30 -9.42 -20.26
C GLY A 249 0.73 -8.04 -20.49
N THR A 250 1.17 -7.05 -19.71
CA THR A 250 0.92 -5.62 -19.97
C THR A 250 2.22 -4.95 -20.37
N GLY A 251 2.16 -3.69 -20.78
CA GLY A 251 3.36 -2.87 -20.93
C GLY A 251 4.07 -2.57 -19.60
N LEU A 252 3.53 -3.03 -18.46
CA LEU A 252 3.99 -2.70 -17.11
C LEU A 252 4.76 -3.85 -16.43
N ASP A 253 5.18 -4.86 -17.19
CA ASP A 253 5.97 -5.99 -16.68
C ASP A 253 7.38 -5.55 -16.19
N ASP A 254 7.86 -4.39 -16.68
CA ASP A 254 9.11 -3.74 -16.30
C ASP A 254 8.90 -2.75 -15.12
N PRO A 255 9.64 -2.88 -14.00
CA PRO A 255 9.46 -2.03 -12.82
C PRO A 255 9.63 -0.53 -13.08
N LYS A 256 10.50 -0.15 -14.03
CA LYS A 256 10.71 1.25 -14.39
C LYS A 256 9.47 1.85 -15.05
N THR A 257 8.84 1.08 -15.94
CA THR A 257 7.61 1.49 -16.63
C THR A 257 6.43 1.50 -15.67
N GLN A 258 6.29 0.47 -14.83
CA GLN A 258 5.24 0.40 -13.80
C GLN A 258 5.31 1.55 -12.80
N LEU A 259 6.51 1.91 -12.31
CA LEU A 259 6.69 3.06 -11.41
C LEU A 259 6.22 4.39 -12.05
N MET A 260 6.36 4.53 -13.37
CA MET A 260 5.96 5.76 -14.08
C MET A 260 4.46 5.82 -14.34
N ASP A 261 3.89 4.70 -14.74
CA ASP A 261 2.52 4.65 -15.24
C ASP A 261 1.51 4.27 -14.15
N SER A 262 1.93 3.53 -13.13
CA SER A 262 1.07 3.03 -12.05
C SER A 262 1.84 2.82 -10.74
N PRO A 263 2.38 3.89 -10.12
CA PRO A 263 3.15 3.80 -8.86
C PRO A 263 2.31 3.29 -7.68
N PHE A 264 0.98 3.52 -7.73
CA PHE A 264 0.03 3.09 -6.71
C PHE A 264 -1.23 2.54 -7.37
N TYR A 265 -1.72 1.43 -6.85
CA TYR A 265 -3.00 0.81 -7.20
C TYR A 265 -4.03 1.13 -6.13
N LYS A 266 -5.24 1.53 -6.52
CA LYS A 266 -6.36 1.65 -5.59
C LYS A 266 -6.94 0.25 -5.34
N MET A 267 -7.18 -0.08 -4.08
CA MET A 267 -7.83 -1.30 -3.65
C MET A 267 -9.09 -0.93 -2.88
N GLU A 268 -10.19 -1.61 -3.19
CA GLU A 268 -11.49 -1.38 -2.56
C GLU A 268 -12.05 -2.72 -2.08
N LEU A 269 -12.69 -2.71 -0.91
CA LEU A 269 -13.49 -3.81 -0.40
C LEU A 269 -14.95 -3.38 -0.50
N HIS A 270 -15.71 -4.11 -1.31
CA HIS A 270 -17.12 -3.85 -1.56
C HIS A 270 -17.96 -4.78 -0.72
N LYS A 271 -19.22 -4.45 -0.49
CA LYS A 271 -20.19 -5.31 0.19
C LYS A 271 -21.55 -5.11 -0.45
N TYR A 272 -22.15 -6.19 -0.93
CA TYR A 272 -23.41 -6.12 -1.66
C TYR A 272 -24.21 -7.42 -1.54
N TRP A 273 -25.47 -7.36 -1.93
CA TRP A 273 -26.36 -8.53 -2.03
C TRP A 273 -26.26 -9.15 -3.41
N GLU A 274 -25.98 -10.45 -3.49
CA GLU A 274 -25.98 -11.21 -4.74
C GLU A 274 -27.17 -12.18 -4.77
N GLU A 275 -27.93 -12.19 -5.86
CA GLU A 275 -29.05 -13.10 -6.05
C GLU A 275 -28.54 -14.51 -6.40
N ILE A 276 -28.89 -15.50 -5.59
CA ILE A 276 -28.52 -16.91 -5.84
C ILE A 276 -29.68 -17.74 -6.37
N HIS A 277 -30.91 -17.25 -6.20
CA HIS A 277 -32.12 -17.93 -6.65
C HIS A 277 -33.29 -16.94 -6.79
N SER A 278 -34.06 -17.06 -7.86
CA SER A 278 -35.37 -16.43 -7.96
C SER A 278 -36.37 -17.31 -8.70
N VAL A 279 -37.65 -17.21 -8.31
CA VAL A 279 -38.77 -17.96 -8.87
C VAL A 279 -40.04 -17.13 -8.84
N GLN A 280 -40.89 -17.28 -9.86
CA GLN A 280 -42.25 -16.72 -9.86
C GLN A 280 -43.16 -17.70 -9.10
N VAL A 281 -43.89 -17.20 -8.10
CA VAL A 281 -44.77 -18.04 -7.26
C VAL A 281 -46.14 -18.11 -7.90
N GLN A 282 -46.63 -19.32 -8.17
CA GLN A 282 -47.96 -19.52 -8.76
C GLN A 282 -49.07 -19.32 -7.72
N ALA A 283 -50.25 -18.88 -8.18
CA ALA A 283 -51.40 -18.67 -7.30
C ALA A 283 -51.81 -19.99 -6.60
N GLY A 284 -51.65 -20.05 -5.28
CA GLY A 284 -51.96 -21.21 -4.44
C GLY A 284 -50.75 -22.05 -4.01
N GLU A 285 -49.57 -21.80 -4.58
CA GLU A 285 -48.31 -22.41 -4.17
C GLU A 285 -47.80 -21.69 -2.90
N LYS A 286 -47.64 -22.44 -1.82
CA LYS A 286 -47.28 -21.89 -0.50
C LYS A 286 -45.80 -22.07 -0.18
N ASP A 287 -45.14 -23.06 -0.73
CA ASP A 287 -43.78 -23.44 -0.29
C ASP A 287 -42.78 -23.31 -1.43
N VAL A 288 -41.67 -22.60 -1.17
CA VAL A 288 -40.54 -22.45 -2.09
C VAL A 288 -39.31 -23.13 -1.49
N SER A 289 -38.72 -24.08 -2.22
CA SER A 289 -37.47 -24.73 -1.83
C SER A 289 -36.28 -24.13 -2.58
N VAL A 290 -35.27 -23.67 -1.85
CA VAL A 290 -33.97 -23.25 -2.39
C VAL A 290 -32.98 -24.40 -2.22
N ASN A 291 -32.33 -24.83 -3.30
CA ASN A 291 -31.22 -25.78 -3.27
C ASN A 291 -30.14 -25.30 -4.24
N LYS A 292 -29.18 -24.51 -3.72
CA LYS A 292 -28.13 -23.88 -4.51
C LYS A 292 -26.78 -24.10 -3.87
N THR A 293 -25.76 -24.25 -4.72
CA THR A 293 -24.37 -24.33 -4.29
C THR A 293 -23.72 -22.99 -4.63
N VAL A 294 -23.15 -22.32 -3.64
CA VAL A 294 -22.55 -21.00 -3.76
C VAL A 294 -21.05 -21.15 -3.50
N ARG A 295 -20.23 -20.62 -4.41
CA ARG A 295 -18.77 -20.59 -4.22
C ARG A 295 -18.45 -19.67 -3.06
N LEU A 296 -17.64 -20.16 -2.12
CA LEU A 296 -17.25 -19.37 -0.95
C LEU A 296 -16.29 -18.24 -1.32
N GLU A 297 -15.41 -18.49 -2.29
CA GLU A 297 -14.43 -17.54 -2.78
C GLU A 297 -14.23 -17.72 -4.28
N GLU A 298 -14.10 -16.61 -5.00
CA GLU A 298 -13.68 -16.62 -6.40
C GLU A 298 -12.65 -15.51 -6.66
N GLY A 299 -11.79 -15.74 -7.65
CA GLY A 299 -10.82 -14.76 -8.13
C GLY A 299 -11.21 -14.37 -9.54
N LEU A 300 -11.51 -13.09 -9.76
CA LEU A 300 -11.85 -12.58 -11.08
C LEU A 300 -10.74 -11.65 -11.60
N LEU A 301 -10.45 -11.73 -12.89
CA LEU A 301 -9.56 -10.81 -13.59
C LEU A 301 -10.33 -10.21 -14.77
N PHE A 302 -10.55 -8.90 -14.73
CA PHE A 302 -11.46 -8.19 -15.64
C PHE A 302 -12.89 -8.72 -15.66
N GLY A 303 -13.37 -9.24 -14.53
CA GLY A 303 -14.72 -9.81 -14.41
C GLY A 303 -14.84 -11.24 -14.90
N GLU A 304 -13.76 -11.86 -15.39
CA GLU A 304 -13.72 -13.27 -15.79
C GLU A 304 -12.98 -14.12 -14.78
N GLU A 305 -13.35 -15.40 -14.67
CA GLU A 305 -12.73 -16.35 -13.75
C GLU A 305 -11.22 -16.46 -14.01
N ALA A 306 -10.44 -16.22 -12.95
CA ALA A 306 -8.99 -16.31 -12.97
C ALA A 306 -8.52 -17.59 -12.27
N THR A 307 -7.51 -18.23 -12.84
CA THR A 307 -6.83 -19.33 -12.14
C THR A 307 -5.95 -18.75 -11.05
N GLU A 308 -6.25 -19.11 -9.79
CA GLU A 308 -5.42 -18.77 -8.63
C GLU A 308 -4.30 -19.82 -8.45
N GLU A 309 -3.05 -19.39 -8.57
CA GLU A 309 -1.88 -20.18 -8.20
C GLU A 309 -1.24 -19.57 -6.94
N SER A 310 -1.38 -20.24 -5.79
CA SER A 310 -0.64 -19.88 -4.58
C SER A 310 0.73 -20.54 -4.60
N ARG A 311 1.80 -19.75 -4.72
CA ARG A 311 3.18 -20.22 -4.54
C ARG A 311 3.69 -19.76 -3.21
N TYR A 312 3.58 -20.64 -2.21
CA TYR A 312 4.05 -20.39 -0.85
C TYR A 312 5.55 -20.02 -0.79
N GLU A 313 6.38 -20.59 -1.66
CA GLU A 313 7.84 -20.35 -1.70
C GLU A 313 8.25 -18.91 -2.06
N HIS A 314 7.36 -18.12 -2.67
CA HIS A 314 7.65 -16.73 -3.04
C HIS A 314 6.78 -15.71 -2.29
N GLY A 315 5.96 -16.19 -1.34
CA GLY A 315 5.02 -15.34 -0.62
C GLY A 315 4.17 -14.50 -1.57
N SER A 316 3.56 -15.09 -2.59
CA SER A 316 2.70 -14.32 -3.50
C SER A 316 1.54 -15.15 -4.01
N VAL A 317 0.39 -14.51 -4.21
CA VAL A 317 -0.77 -15.08 -4.88
C VAL A 317 -0.77 -14.61 -6.32
N TRP A 318 -1.00 -15.54 -7.24
CA TRP A 318 -0.99 -15.27 -8.66
C TRP A 318 -2.38 -15.51 -9.26
N PHE A 319 -2.92 -14.52 -9.95
CA PHE A 319 -4.15 -14.62 -10.73
C PHE A 319 -3.80 -14.63 -12.23
N LYS A 320 -4.11 -15.71 -12.95
CA LYS A 320 -3.97 -15.80 -14.42
C LYS A 320 -5.33 -15.73 -15.07
N GLY A 321 -5.45 -14.90 -16.10
CA GLY A 321 -6.59 -14.97 -17.02
C GLY A 321 -6.51 -16.24 -17.86
N ILE A 322 -7.67 -16.69 -18.37
CA ILE A 322 -7.72 -17.82 -19.31
C ILE A 322 -7.14 -17.35 -20.65
N GLU A 323 -6.09 -18.06 -21.11
CA GLU A 323 -5.08 -17.70 -22.12
C GLU A 323 -5.61 -17.28 -23.52
N LYS A 324 -6.92 -17.29 -23.76
CA LYS A 324 -7.52 -17.10 -25.09
C LYS A 324 -8.37 -15.84 -25.30
N GLN A 325 -8.54 -14.98 -24.30
CA GLN A 325 -9.49 -13.86 -24.43
C GLN A 325 -8.90 -12.45 -24.30
N PHE A 326 -7.72 -12.27 -23.71
CA PHE A 326 -7.27 -10.92 -23.34
C PHE A 326 -5.98 -10.51 -24.03
N GLY A 327 -6.09 -9.72 -25.08
CA GLY A 327 -4.96 -9.04 -25.72
C GLY A 327 -4.35 -7.89 -24.91
N LYS A 328 -4.55 -7.80 -23.58
CA LYS A 328 -4.09 -6.64 -22.78
C LYS A 328 -3.60 -6.86 -21.34
N LEU A 329 -3.89 -7.97 -20.66
CA LEU A 329 -3.25 -8.35 -19.37
C LEU A 329 -3.49 -9.85 -19.13
N ASN A 330 -2.42 -10.60 -18.90
CA ASN A 330 -2.43 -12.05 -18.81
C ASN A 330 -2.42 -12.55 -17.36
N GLY A 331 -2.01 -11.71 -16.41
CA GLY A 331 -2.09 -12.02 -14.99
C GLY A 331 -1.62 -10.91 -14.08
N VAL A 332 -1.95 -11.07 -12.80
CA VAL A 332 -1.49 -10.20 -11.71
C VAL A 332 -0.92 -11.06 -10.59
N ARG A 333 0.27 -10.71 -10.14
CA ARG A 333 0.87 -11.27 -8.94
C ARG A 333 0.77 -10.26 -7.81
N ILE A 334 0.20 -10.69 -6.69
CA ILE A 334 0.05 -9.89 -5.48
C ILE A 334 0.92 -10.49 -4.38
N SER A 335 1.68 -9.65 -3.69
CA SER A 335 2.52 -10.06 -2.57
C SER A 335 1.69 -10.53 -1.38
N TRP A 336 2.16 -11.56 -0.68
CA TRP A 336 1.46 -12.25 0.42
C TRP A 336 1.02 -11.34 1.56
N PRO A 337 1.80 -10.33 2.02
CA PRO A 337 1.31 -9.42 3.06
C PRO A 337 0.01 -8.70 2.68
N ILE A 338 -0.23 -8.50 1.39
CA ILE A 338 -1.48 -7.94 0.85
C ILE A 338 -2.52 -9.04 0.68
N ALA A 339 -2.14 -10.22 0.16
CA ALA A 339 -3.08 -11.32 -0.05
C ALA A 339 -3.61 -11.94 1.26
N LYS A 340 -2.79 -12.03 2.33
CA LYS A 340 -3.18 -12.54 3.65
C LYS A 340 -4.28 -11.70 4.31
N MET A 341 -4.43 -10.44 3.91
CA MET A 341 -5.57 -9.63 4.36
C MET A 341 -6.91 -10.27 3.94
N LYS A 342 -6.98 -11.01 2.82
CA LYS A 342 -8.15 -11.82 2.42
C LYS A 342 -8.46 -12.91 3.46
N GLU A 343 -7.42 -13.50 4.05
CA GLU A 343 -7.52 -14.63 4.98
C GLU A 343 -7.83 -14.18 6.42
N ASP A 344 -7.25 -13.09 6.90
CA ASP A 344 -7.36 -12.63 8.29
C ASP A 344 -8.61 -11.73 8.55
N GLN A 345 -9.29 -11.25 7.51
CA GLN A 345 -10.44 -10.32 7.61
C GLN A 345 -11.79 -10.98 7.97
N GLY A 346 -11.80 -12.20 8.50
CA GLY A 346 -13.04 -12.85 8.95
C GLY A 346 -12.98 -14.35 9.24
N ARG A 347 -11.81 -15.01 9.17
CA ARG A 347 -11.71 -16.45 9.41
C ARG A 347 -11.61 -16.79 10.91
N ASN A 348 -12.75 -16.95 11.57
CA ASN A 348 -12.88 -17.92 12.66
C ASN A 348 -13.43 -19.23 12.06
N GLY A 349 -12.61 -19.96 11.33
CA GLY A 349 -13.04 -21.21 10.70
C GLY A 349 -11.91 -21.88 9.94
N SER A 350 -11.29 -22.87 10.57
CA SER A 350 -10.36 -23.81 9.93
C SER A 350 -11.14 -24.71 8.99
N GLU A 351 -10.96 -24.52 7.69
CA GLU A 351 -10.83 -25.55 6.64
C GLU A 351 -10.88 -24.81 5.29
N ARG A 352 -10.07 -25.24 4.31
CA ARG A 352 -10.19 -24.75 2.93
C ARG A 352 -11.62 -25.02 2.46
N GLY A 353 -12.43 -23.98 2.42
CA GLY A 353 -13.87 -24.05 2.23
C GLY A 353 -14.23 -24.67 0.89
N GLY A 354 -14.97 -25.77 0.93
CA GLY A 354 -15.75 -26.21 -0.22
C GLY A 354 -16.93 -25.28 -0.45
N ASP A 355 -17.53 -25.36 -1.63
CA ASP A 355 -18.75 -24.62 -1.94
C ASP A 355 -19.84 -24.86 -0.89
N VAL A 356 -20.57 -23.81 -0.54
CA VAL A 356 -21.61 -23.87 0.49
C VAL A 356 -22.94 -24.24 -0.16
N ARG A 357 -23.57 -25.31 0.31
CA ARG A 357 -24.93 -25.69 -0.10
C ARG A 357 -25.96 -24.96 0.76
N VAL A 358 -26.78 -24.14 0.11
CA VAL A 358 -27.93 -23.46 0.71
C VAL A 358 -29.19 -24.27 0.42
N GLU A 359 -29.69 -24.95 1.46
CA GLU A 359 -30.92 -25.74 1.41
C GLU A 359 -31.93 -25.23 2.45
N LYS A 360 -33.00 -24.57 1.98
CA LYS A 360 -34.07 -24.04 2.83
C LYS A 360 -35.43 -24.08 2.14
N SER A 361 -36.48 -24.34 2.91
CA SER A 361 -37.88 -24.23 2.49
C SER A 361 -38.54 -23.03 3.15
N PHE A 362 -39.23 -22.22 2.37
CA PHE A 362 -39.93 -21.02 2.83
C PHE A 362 -41.43 -21.15 2.55
N SER A 363 -42.25 -20.94 3.57
CA SER A 363 -43.70 -20.84 3.41
C SER A 363 -44.10 -19.38 3.20
N GLY A 364 -44.58 -19.03 2.01
CA GLY A 364 -45.04 -17.71 1.62
C GLY A 364 -46.46 -17.38 2.09
N THR A 365 -46.81 -16.09 2.04
CA THR A 365 -48.20 -15.63 2.17
C THR A 365 -48.92 -15.77 0.84
N ALA A 366 -50.26 -15.94 0.86
CA ALA A 366 -51.08 -16.21 -0.31
C ALA A 366 -51.06 -15.14 -1.43
N SER A 367 -50.32 -14.03 -1.23
CA SER A 367 -50.26 -12.87 -2.13
C SER A 367 -48.88 -12.63 -2.76
N ALA A 368 -47.87 -13.47 -2.49
CA ALA A 368 -46.54 -13.30 -3.08
C ALA A 368 -46.53 -13.74 -4.55
N THR A 369 -45.99 -12.91 -5.45
CA THR A 369 -45.89 -13.19 -6.89
C THR A 369 -44.49 -13.61 -7.33
N LYS A 370 -43.45 -13.19 -6.59
CA LYS A 370 -42.04 -13.53 -6.85
C LYS A 370 -41.32 -13.78 -5.53
N PHE A 371 -40.49 -14.81 -5.51
CA PHE A 371 -39.55 -15.10 -4.44
C PHE A 371 -38.12 -14.95 -4.97
N ALA A 372 -37.23 -14.37 -4.16
CA ALA A 372 -35.81 -14.28 -4.46
C ALA A 372 -34.98 -14.46 -3.18
N CYS A 373 -33.84 -15.13 -3.30
CA CYS A 373 -32.91 -15.40 -2.21
C CYS A 373 -31.56 -14.78 -2.56
N TYR A 374 -30.99 -14.06 -1.58
CA TYR A 374 -29.74 -13.33 -1.72
C TYR A 374 -28.73 -13.78 -0.67
N VAL A 375 -27.46 -13.64 -1.01
CA VAL A 375 -26.33 -13.78 -0.09
C VAL A 375 -25.56 -12.47 -0.04
N VAL A 376 -24.84 -12.23 1.05
CA VAL A 376 -23.93 -11.08 1.15
C VAL A 376 -22.58 -11.49 0.60
N VAL A 377 -22.05 -10.70 -0.32
CA VAL A 377 -20.71 -10.84 -0.88
C VAL A 377 -19.85 -9.69 -0.37
N GLU A 378 -18.57 -10.00 -0.08
CA GLU A 378 -17.52 -9.04 0.28
C GLU A 378 -16.34 -9.12 -0.70
#